data_AF-A0A822DE75-F1
#
_entry.id   AF-A0A822DE75-F1
#
_cell.length_a   1.000
_cell.length_b   1.000
_cell.length_c   1.000
_cell.angle_alpha   90.00
_cell.angle_beta   90.00
_cell.angle_gamma   90.00
#
_symmetry.space_group_name_H-M   'P 1'
#
loop_
_entity.id
_entity.type
_entity.pdbx_description
1 polymer ?
#
loop_
_entity_poly.entity_id
_entity_poly.type
_entity_poly.pdbx_seq_one_letter_code
_entity_poly.pdbx_strand_id
1 'polypeptide(L)'
;QLNQARTDYAIKYLEKWNQTKEKTSTGRPIDGIISPVCALPAYPHEFRLSVGYTGIANLLQLSSVILPVTRVDLELDQVTDEYRSMKIASELDQIARETYKAPEVFENCIVGLQVICRRLEEEKAIGMAMVLEKALKLYQ
;
A
#
# COMPACT_ATOMS: atom_id res chain seq x y z
N GLN A 1 -23.78 -0.51 17.96
CA GLN A 1 -22.99 -1.75 18.02
C GLN A 1 -21.78 -1.70 17.08
N LEU A 2 -21.96 -1.48 15.76
CA LEU A 2 -20.83 -1.43 14.79
C LEU A 2 -19.77 -0.35 15.08
N ASN A 3 -20.19 0.86 15.46
CA ASN A 3 -19.24 1.93 15.81
C ASN A 3 -18.38 1.58 17.04
N GLN A 4 -18.94 0.87 18.01
CA GLN A 4 -18.18 0.41 19.18
C GLN A 4 -17.14 -0.62 18.74
N ALA A 5 -17.53 -1.62 17.97
CA ALA A 5 -16.61 -2.65 17.47
C ALA A 5 -15.46 -2.05 16.64
N ARG A 6 -15.75 -1.05 15.79
CA ARG A 6 -14.71 -0.30 15.07
C ARG A 6 -13.74 0.40 16.03
N THR A 7 -14.27 1.10 17.04
CA THR A 7 -13.45 1.78 18.04
C THR A 7 -12.58 0.79 18.82
N ASP A 8 -13.13 -0.33 19.27
CA ASP A 8 -12.39 -1.38 19.98
C ASP A 8 -11.26 -1.96 19.11
N TYR A 9 -11.52 -2.14 17.82
CA TYR A 9 -10.50 -2.58 16.86
C TYR A 9 -9.40 -1.52 16.68
N ALA A 10 -9.76 -0.23 16.62
CA ALA A 10 -8.79 0.86 16.52
C ALA A 10 -7.91 0.99 17.77
N ILE A 11 -8.47 0.76 18.97
CA ILE A 11 -7.70 0.70 20.22
C ILE A 11 -6.67 -0.44 20.15
N LYS A 12 -7.11 -1.65 19.80
CA LYS A 12 -6.20 -2.81 19.66
C LYS A 12 -5.11 -2.58 18.61
N TYR A 13 -5.44 -1.91 17.51
CA TYR A 13 -4.45 -1.57 16.49
C TYR A 13 -3.43 -0.56 17.01
N LEU A 14 -3.86 0.48 17.72
CA LEU A 14 -2.99 1.47 18.35
C LEU A 14 -2.09 0.85 19.42
N GLU A 15 -2.60 -0.07 20.23
CA GLU A 15 -1.80 -0.83 21.19
C GLU A 15 -0.67 -1.60 20.50
N LYS A 16 -0.99 -2.34 19.43
CA LYS A 16 0.01 -3.04 18.62
C LYS A 16 1.02 -2.08 18.00
N TRP A 17 0.57 -0.94 17.48
CA TRP A 17 1.44 0.11 16.96
C TRP A 17 2.42 0.56 18.04
N ASN A 18 1.95 0.87 19.26
CA ASN A 18 2.80 1.32 20.36
C ASN A 18 3.76 0.21 20.84
N GLN A 19 3.35 -1.06 20.80
CA GLN A 19 4.19 -2.21 21.12
C GLN A 19 5.34 -2.41 20.13
N THR A 20 5.27 -1.84 18.92
CA THR A 20 6.41 -1.92 17.98
C THR A 20 7.71 -1.36 18.54
N LYS A 21 7.66 -0.51 19.58
CA LYS A 21 8.84 -0.06 20.33
C LYS A 21 9.73 -1.19 20.86
N GLU A 22 9.16 -2.38 21.07
CA GLU A 22 9.88 -3.58 21.51
C GLU A 22 10.72 -4.20 20.39
N LYS A 23 10.44 -3.84 19.14
CA LYS A 23 11.12 -4.35 17.94
C LYS A 23 11.99 -3.30 17.23
N THR A 24 11.82 -2.02 17.54
CA THR A 24 12.64 -0.96 16.95
C THR A 24 13.94 -0.77 17.72
N SER A 25 15.01 -0.42 17.01
CA SER A 25 16.30 -0.10 17.63
C SER A 25 16.30 1.22 18.41
N THR A 26 15.28 2.05 18.22
CA THR A 26 15.19 3.39 18.85
C THR A 26 14.43 3.38 20.18
N GLY A 27 13.81 2.25 20.55
CA GLY A 27 12.91 2.17 21.71
C GLY A 27 11.63 3.00 21.55
N ARG A 28 11.33 3.49 20.34
CA ARG A 28 10.11 4.23 20.00
C ARG A 28 9.22 3.41 19.07
N PRO A 29 7.88 3.56 19.12
CA PRO A 29 7.01 2.98 18.11
C PRO A 29 7.42 3.41 16.70
N ILE A 30 7.05 2.62 15.69
CA ILE A 30 7.23 3.02 14.28
C ILE A 30 6.54 4.37 14.00
N ASP A 31 7.12 5.16 13.11
CA ASP A 31 6.60 6.49 12.74
C ASP A 31 5.49 6.42 11.69
N GLY A 32 5.51 5.38 10.85
CA GLY A 32 4.54 5.17 9.79
C GLY A 32 4.73 3.81 9.11
N ILE A 33 3.83 3.50 8.19
CA ILE A 33 3.84 2.30 7.35
C ILE A 33 3.90 2.74 5.90
N ILE A 34 4.87 2.20 5.15
CA ILE A 34 4.89 2.29 3.69
C ILE A 34 4.15 1.06 3.16
N SER A 35 3.16 1.27 2.30
CA SER A 35 2.33 0.20 1.75
C SER A 35 2.02 0.46 0.28
N PRO A 36 1.78 -0.58 -0.55
CA PRO A 36 1.16 -0.37 -1.85
C PRO A 36 -0.19 0.33 -1.70
N VAL A 37 -0.60 1.09 -2.71
CA VAL A 37 -1.99 1.61 -2.80
C VAL A 37 -2.93 0.53 -3.30
N CYS A 38 -2.41 -0.34 -4.16
CA CYS A 38 -3.18 -1.29 -4.96
C CYS A 38 -2.28 -2.46 -5.37
N ALA A 39 -2.89 -3.62 -5.66
CA ALA A 39 -2.18 -4.79 -6.20
C ALA A 39 -1.83 -4.65 -7.69
N LEU A 40 -2.53 -3.76 -8.41
CA LEU A 40 -2.37 -3.52 -9.84
C LEU A 40 -2.14 -2.03 -10.11
N PRO A 41 -1.53 -1.67 -11.25
CA PRO A 41 -1.59 -0.31 -11.78
C PRO A 41 -3.05 0.09 -12.10
N ALA A 42 -3.26 1.21 -12.80
CA ALA A 42 -4.60 1.70 -13.12
C ALA A 42 -5.46 0.58 -13.74
N TYR A 43 -6.59 0.29 -13.10
CA TYR A 43 -7.44 -0.82 -13.51
C TYR A 43 -8.08 -0.57 -14.87
N PRO A 44 -8.29 -1.63 -15.68
CA PRO A 44 -9.18 -1.57 -16.82
C PRO A 44 -10.59 -1.13 -16.41
N HIS A 45 -11.34 -0.56 -17.35
CA HIS A 45 -12.74 -0.20 -17.12
C HIS A 45 -13.55 -1.40 -16.61
N GLU A 46 -14.55 -1.12 -15.77
CA GLU A 46 -15.48 -2.11 -15.19
C GLU A 46 -14.85 -3.15 -14.25
N PHE A 47 -13.60 -2.95 -13.86
CA PHE A 47 -12.93 -3.80 -12.87
C PHE A 47 -13.33 -3.45 -11.44
N ARG A 48 -13.52 -4.47 -10.59
CA ARG A 48 -13.80 -4.27 -9.16
C ARG A 48 -12.52 -3.99 -8.39
N LEU A 49 -12.34 -2.74 -7.97
CA LEU A 49 -11.25 -2.31 -7.11
C LEU A 49 -11.19 -3.11 -5.80
N SER A 50 -10.04 -3.75 -5.55
CA SER A 50 -9.71 -4.20 -4.19
C SER A 50 -9.35 -2.99 -3.33
N VAL A 51 -10.06 -2.82 -2.21
CA VAL A 51 -9.80 -1.76 -1.22
C VAL A 51 -8.95 -2.26 -0.05
N GLY A 52 -8.29 -3.42 -0.18
CA GLY A 52 -7.57 -4.05 0.93
C GLY A 52 -6.48 -3.16 1.53
N TYR A 53 -5.68 -2.52 0.66
CA TYR A 53 -4.55 -1.70 1.10
C TYR A 53 -4.96 -0.35 1.68
N THR A 54 -5.94 0.34 1.09
CA THR A 54 -6.38 1.67 1.54
C THR A 54 -7.48 1.61 2.61
N GLY A 55 -8.24 0.51 2.65
CA GLY A 55 -9.37 0.32 3.55
C GLY A 55 -8.98 0.34 5.03
N ILE A 56 -7.76 -0.10 5.37
CA ILE A 56 -7.25 -0.06 6.76
C ILE A 56 -7.18 1.38 7.27
N ALA A 57 -6.63 2.30 6.46
CA ALA A 57 -6.51 3.71 6.85
C ALA A 57 -7.90 4.33 7.07
N ASN A 58 -8.86 4.02 6.21
CA ASN A 58 -10.24 4.50 6.31
C ASN A 58 -10.96 3.94 7.55
N LEU A 59 -10.87 2.63 7.78
CA LEU A 59 -11.54 1.95 8.89
C LEU A 59 -11.06 2.46 10.25
N LEU A 60 -9.76 2.72 10.35
CA LEU A 60 -9.09 3.11 11.58
C LEU A 60 -8.95 4.63 11.76
N GLN A 61 -9.38 5.42 10.76
CA GLN A 61 -9.21 6.87 10.71
C GLN A 61 -7.74 7.29 10.88
N LEU A 62 -6.85 6.62 10.15
CA LEU A 62 -5.43 6.93 10.10
C LEU A 62 -5.15 7.97 9.02
N SER A 63 -4.10 8.77 9.22
CA SER A 63 -3.63 9.71 8.22
C SER A 63 -2.86 8.95 7.13
N SER A 64 -3.17 9.18 5.86
CA SER A 64 -2.50 8.52 4.73
C SER A 64 -2.21 9.50 3.60
N VAL A 65 -1.00 9.44 3.03
CA VAL A 65 -0.57 10.23 1.87
C VAL A 65 -0.10 9.28 0.77
N ILE A 66 -0.59 9.49 -0.45
CA ILE A 66 -0.24 8.69 -1.63
C ILE A 66 0.72 9.50 -2.51
N LEU A 67 1.75 8.83 -3.03
CA LEU A 67 2.70 9.41 -3.96
C LEU A 67 2.99 8.43 -5.12
N PRO A 68 3.17 8.95 -6.35
CA PRO A 68 3.66 8.15 -7.46
C PRO A 68 5.12 7.78 -7.21
N VAL A 69 5.49 6.52 -7.47
CA VAL A 69 6.87 6.04 -7.24
C VAL A 69 7.55 5.51 -8.49
N THR A 70 6.79 4.95 -9.43
CA THR A 70 7.29 4.50 -10.73
C THR A 70 6.16 4.45 -11.75
N ARG A 71 6.50 4.09 -12.98
CA ARG A 71 5.56 3.71 -14.04
C ARG A 71 5.80 2.26 -14.42
N VAL A 72 4.79 1.65 -15.03
CA VAL A 72 4.94 0.34 -15.67
C VAL A 72 6.04 0.42 -16.72
N ASP A 73 6.95 -0.54 -16.67
CA ASP A 73 8.09 -0.67 -17.56
C ASP A 73 7.87 -1.88 -18.47
N LEU A 74 7.81 -1.64 -19.78
CA LEU A 74 7.49 -2.69 -20.75
C LEU A 74 8.59 -3.74 -20.87
N GLU A 75 9.83 -3.46 -20.47
CA GLU A 75 10.93 -4.44 -20.52
C GLU A 75 11.03 -5.22 -19.22
N LEU A 76 10.91 -4.54 -18.07
CA LEU A 76 11.09 -5.15 -16.75
C LEU A 76 9.84 -5.88 -16.24
N ASP A 77 8.64 -5.40 -16.57
CA ASP A 77 7.39 -5.95 -16.02
C ASP A 77 6.81 -7.09 -16.87
N GLN A 78 7.65 -7.75 -17.66
CA GLN A 78 7.25 -8.89 -18.47
C GLN A 78 6.74 -10.06 -17.61
N VAL A 79 5.62 -10.65 -18.04
CA VAL A 79 4.99 -11.76 -17.31
C VAL A 79 5.79 -13.04 -17.52
N THR A 80 6.66 -13.36 -16.56
CA THR A 80 7.54 -14.52 -16.61
C THR A 80 6.82 -15.84 -16.31
N ASP A 81 7.40 -16.95 -16.75
CA ASP A 81 6.88 -18.29 -16.40
C ASP A 81 6.99 -18.58 -14.90
N GLU A 82 7.99 -18.00 -14.24
CA GLU A 82 8.10 -18.04 -12.78
C GLU A 82 6.87 -17.40 -12.13
N TYR A 83 6.50 -16.18 -12.52
CA TYR A 83 5.31 -15.49 -12.04
C TYR A 83 4.03 -16.30 -12.33
N ARG A 84 3.94 -16.94 -13.51
CA ARG A 84 2.84 -17.86 -13.86
C ARG A 84 2.88 -19.18 -13.09
N SER A 85 3.98 -19.56 -12.48
CA SER A 85 4.06 -20.78 -11.67
C SER A 85 3.76 -20.53 -10.19
N MET A 86 3.78 -19.27 -9.75
CA MET A 86 3.52 -18.90 -8.37
C MET A 86 2.15 -19.39 -7.91
N LYS A 87 2.09 -19.85 -6.65
CA LYS A 87 0.85 -20.31 -6.02
C LYS A 87 -0.10 -19.14 -5.81
N ILE A 88 -1.32 -19.29 -6.32
CA ILE A 88 -2.42 -18.36 -6.06
C ILE A 88 -2.80 -18.43 -4.57
N ALA A 89 -2.72 -17.28 -3.89
CA ALA A 89 -2.94 -17.19 -2.44
C ALA A 89 -4.41 -16.95 -2.06
N SER A 90 -5.20 -16.35 -2.97
CA SER A 90 -6.62 -16.03 -2.73
C SER A 90 -7.35 -15.78 -4.05
N GLU A 91 -8.68 -15.66 -4.00
CA GLU A 91 -9.49 -15.25 -5.15
C GLU A 91 -9.08 -13.86 -5.67
N LEU A 92 -8.76 -12.91 -4.78
CA LEU A 92 -8.29 -11.58 -5.19
C LEU A 92 -6.94 -11.63 -5.92
N ASP A 93 -6.07 -12.54 -5.51
CA ASP A 93 -4.77 -12.77 -6.16
C ASP A 93 -4.97 -13.40 -7.55
N GLN A 94 -5.89 -14.36 -7.67
CA GLN A 94 -6.28 -14.92 -8.97
C GLN A 94 -6.79 -13.83 -9.92
N ILE A 95 -7.71 -12.98 -9.45
CA ILE A 95 -8.28 -11.89 -10.25
C ILE A 95 -7.17 -10.91 -10.67
N ALA A 96 -6.29 -10.50 -9.74
CA ALA A 96 -5.18 -9.61 -10.07
C ALA A 96 -4.29 -10.19 -11.17
N ARG A 97 -3.97 -11.48 -11.05
CA ARG A 97 -3.13 -12.19 -12.02
C ARG A 97 -3.79 -12.42 -13.38
N GLU A 98 -5.08 -12.73 -13.41
CA GLU A 98 -5.84 -12.83 -14.66
C GLU A 98 -5.98 -11.48 -15.38
N THR A 99 -5.89 -10.40 -14.62
CA THR A 99 -5.97 -9.02 -15.11
C THR A 99 -4.62 -8.52 -15.65
N TYR A 100 -3.52 -8.84 -14.95
CA TYR A 100 -2.17 -8.50 -15.40
C TYR A 100 -1.63 -9.52 -16.41
N LYS A 101 -2.15 -9.47 -17.64
CA LYS A 101 -1.74 -10.41 -18.71
C LYS A 101 -0.43 -10.05 -19.39
N ALA A 102 -0.18 -8.75 -19.56
CA ALA A 102 1.00 -8.19 -20.20
C ALA A 102 1.17 -6.71 -19.80
N PRO A 103 2.40 -6.17 -19.76
CA PRO A 103 2.64 -4.79 -19.33
C PRO A 103 2.04 -3.75 -20.27
N GLU A 104 1.83 -4.07 -21.56
CA GLU A 104 1.25 -3.18 -22.57
C GLU A 104 -0.20 -2.77 -22.24
N VAL A 105 -0.93 -3.60 -21.49
CA VAL A 105 -2.29 -3.26 -21.02
C VAL A 105 -2.26 -2.12 -20.00
N PHE A 106 -1.11 -1.90 -19.35
CA PHE A 106 -0.88 -0.89 -18.33
C PHE A 106 0.20 0.12 -18.76
N GLU A 107 0.43 0.26 -20.05
CA GLU A 107 1.43 1.20 -20.56
C GLU A 107 1.18 2.61 -20.00
N ASN A 108 2.26 3.28 -19.59
CA ASN A 108 2.24 4.61 -18.97
C ASN A 108 1.48 4.72 -17.63
N CYS A 109 0.92 3.63 -17.11
CA CYS A 109 0.25 3.65 -15.82
C CYS A 109 1.25 3.90 -14.69
N ILE A 110 0.79 4.65 -13.69
CA ILE A 110 1.58 4.99 -12.51
C ILE A 110 1.38 3.92 -11.45
N VAL A 111 2.48 3.52 -10.81
CA VAL A 111 2.48 2.72 -9.59
C VAL A 111 2.68 3.67 -8.41
N GLY A 112 1.79 3.58 -7.43
CA GLY A 112 1.79 4.44 -6.24
C GLY A 112 2.04 3.67 -4.95
N LEU A 113 2.74 4.32 -4.02
CA LEU A 113 2.83 3.90 -2.62
C LEU A 113 2.05 4.87 -1.74
N GLN A 114 1.60 4.37 -0.60
CA GLN A 114 1.02 5.17 0.46
C GLN A 114 1.90 5.13 1.71
N VAL A 115 1.96 6.26 2.39
CA VAL A 115 2.52 6.40 3.73
C VAL A 115 1.38 6.60 4.71
N ILE A 116 1.20 5.64 5.61
CA ILE A 116 0.16 5.67 6.64
C ILE A 116 0.81 6.02 7.98
N CYS A 117 0.31 7.06 8.65
CA CYS A 117 0.70 7.45 10.01
C CYS A 117 -0.47 7.29 10.98
N ARG A 118 -0.27 7.61 12.26
CA ARG A 118 -1.36 7.53 13.23
C ARG A 118 -2.42 8.60 12.96
N ARG A 119 -3.57 8.42 13.57
CA ARG A 119 -4.66 9.41 13.57
C ARG A 119 -4.14 10.75 14.11
N LEU A 120 -4.49 11.85 13.42
CA LEU A 120 -4.02 13.22 13.71
C LEU A 120 -2.52 13.44 13.50
N GLU A 121 -1.90 12.73 12.55
CA GLU A 121 -0.49 12.92 12.20
C GLU A 121 -0.33 13.24 10.70
N GLU A 122 -1.23 14.04 10.13
CA GLU A 122 -1.23 14.43 8.72
C GLU A 122 0.10 15.08 8.30
N GLU A 123 0.65 16.00 9.09
CA GLU A 123 1.93 16.66 8.79
C GLU A 123 3.10 15.67 8.82
N LYS A 124 3.03 14.64 9.67
CA LYS A 124 4.04 13.57 9.69
C LYS A 124 3.94 12.72 8.43
N ALA A 125 2.74 12.35 8.01
CA ALA A 125 2.53 11.59 6.79
C ALA A 125 3.06 12.35 5.57
N ILE A 126 2.80 13.65 5.48
CA ILE A 126 3.35 14.53 4.45
C ILE A 126 4.88 14.59 4.53
N GLY A 127 5.44 14.83 5.72
CA GLY A 127 6.89 14.89 5.92
C GLY A 127 7.61 13.61 5.52
N MET A 128 7.05 12.45 5.87
CA MET A 128 7.57 11.14 5.47
C MET A 128 7.45 10.91 3.96
N ALA A 129 6.33 11.32 3.34
CA ALA A 129 6.16 11.23 1.89
C ALA A 129 7.21 12.09 1.15
N MET A 130 7.53 13.29 1.65
CA MET A 130 8.59 14.13 1.07
C MET A 130 9.98 13.49 1.18
N VAL A 131 10.26 12.78 2.29
CA VAL A 131 11.52 12.04 2.45
C VAL A 131 11.58 10.88 1.47
N LEU A 132 10.48 10.14 1.30
CA LEU A 132 10.38 9.04 0.34
C LEU A 132 10.58 9.53 -1.10
N GLU A 133 9.92 10.63 -1.48
CA GLU A 133 10.10 11.25 -2.80
C GLU A 133 11.56 11.63 -3.06
N LYS A 134 12.24 12.25 -2.08
CA LYS A 134 13.66 12.60 -2.19
C LYS A 134 14.53 11.36 -2.34
N ALA A 135 14.25 10.30 -1.59
CA ALA A 135 15.00 9.05 -1.67
C ALA A 135 14.84 8.38 -3.04
N LEU A 136 13.62 8.36 -3.60
CA LEU A 136 13.36 7.78 -4.92
C LEU A 136 14.09 8.53 -6.04
N LYS A 137 14.20 9.86 -5.96
CA LYS A 137 14.96 10.68 -6.93
C LYS A 137 16.47 10.39 -6.94
N LEU A 138 17.02 9.70 -5.94
CA LEU A 138 18.44 9.29 -5.94
C LEU A 138 18.70 8.02 -6.76
N TYR A 139 17.65 7.28 -7.11
CA TYR A 139 17.73 6.00 -7.83
C TYR A 139 17.17 6.09 -9.25
N GLN A 140 16.64 7.25 -9.65
CA GLN A 140 16.26 7.58 -11.03
C GLN A 140 17.46 8.22 -11.76
#